data_AF-A0A143PH23-F1
#
_entry.id   AF-A0A143PH23-F1
#
_cell.length_a   1.000
_cell.length_b   1.000
_cell.length_c   1.000
_cell.angle_alpha   90.00
_cell.angle_beta   90.00
_cell.angle_gamma   90.00
#
_symmetry.space_group_name_H-M   'P 1'
#
loop_
_entity.id
_entity.type
_entity.pdbx_description
1 polymer ?
#
loop_
_entity_poly.entity_id
_entity_poly.type
_entity_poly.pdbx_seq_one_letter_code
_entity_poly.pdbx_strand_id
1 'polypeptide(L)'
;MMLRRVARAAPGTVVAVLLGIVCHATVRERPIEVGDPRTVLREQLQLSDADLSALVQGRAIAKTLTSSAPREMTTAGGVRIRGSAMARFVSQFKTLEGFRTSQFVLQIEKFGQEPHVRDLDTLTLDPEDVESLRTCRVGACDVQLSADDIRRFSLVNWRSTTAARDAASLYRTILFEHLVRYRATGTKGLAHYQDREPGVSLAHETQSLLDARPSLLDHATGLREHIRQYPSHPDPHTEDFFYWSKEVFGFKPVVGLNHVGVHTDPTSGRVTILTIQIYASHYIEGSLGINALMPDRGSKETAFYWVYVNRARVGRLGGLLGTIARPIVQHRARSGLMKSLVQTKQRFEAAGGVPSSQ
;
A
#
# COMPACT_ATOMS: atom_id res chain seq x y z
N MET A 1 26.57 -3.91 -68.79
CA MET A 1 26.96 -3.09 -69.96
C MET A 1 26.13 -1.82 -69.94
N MET A 2 26.83 -0.67 -69.97
CA MET A 2 26.35 0.70 -70.23
C MET A 2 25.49 1.43 -69.17
N LEU A 3 26.21 2.27 -68.43
CA LEU A 3 25.77 3.61 -68.03
C LEU A 3 25.25 4.42 -69.23
N ARG A 4 24.33 5.35 -68.99
CA ARG A 4 24.38 6.70 -69.58
C ARG A 4 23.77 7.78 -68.66
N ARG A 5 24.67 8.67 -68.25
CA ARG A 5 24.53 10.10 -67.87
C ARG A 5 23.68 10.87 -68.91
N VAL A 6 23.17 12.10 -68.78
CA VAL A 6 23.07 13.22 -67.81
C VAL A 6 22.23 14.26 -68.56
N ALA A 7 21.40 15.09 -67.89
CA ALA A 7 21.18 16.47 -68.34
C ALA A 7 20.78 17.37 -67.15
N ARG A 8 21.47 18.52 -67.05
CA ARG A 8 21.29 19.61 -66.08
C ARG A 8 20.27 20.62 -66.61
N ALA A 9 19.55 21.32 -65.72
CA ALA A 9 19.43 22.80 -65.69
C ALA A 9 18.53 23.25 -64.52
N ALA A 10 18.97 24.28 -63.80
CA ALA A 10 18.21 25.11 -62.84
C ALA A 10 17.80 26.43 -63.53
N PRO A 11 17.31 27.49 -62.85
CA PRO A 11 16.38 27.62 -61.72
C PRO A 11 15.13 28.44 -62.13
N GLY A 12 14.07 28.48 -61.32
CA GLY A 12 12.90 29.31 -61.63
C GLY A 12 11.91 29.40 -60.50
N THR A 13 12.13 30.33 -59.58
CA THR A 13 11.18 30.75 -58.56
C THR A 13 9.95 31.35 -59.22
N VAL A 14 8.78 30.72 -59.08
CA VAL A 14 7.48 31.39 -59.20
C VAL A 14 6.64 30.97 -58.02
N VAL A 15 6.46 31.93 -57.11
CA VAL A 15 5.47 31.92 -56.05
C VAL A 15 4.08 31.91 -56.71
N ALA A 16 3.29 30.88 -56.45
CA ALA A 16 1.86 30.89 -56.71
C ALA A 16 1.16 30.33 -55.46
N VAL A 17 0.69 31.27 -54.65
CA VAL A 17 -0.25 31.08 -53.55
C VAL A 17 -1.56 30.57 -54.14
N LEU A 18 -2.00 29.38 -53.71
CA LEU A 18 -3.39 28.96 -53.83
C LEU A 18 -3.87 28.47 -52.46
N LEU A 19 -4.83 29.22 -51.92
CA LEU A 19 -5.60 28.96 -50.72
C LEU A 19 -6.26 27.58 -50.82
N GLY A 20 -5.73 26.60 -50.09
CA GLY A 20 -6.46 25.42 -49.69
C GLY A 20 -7.15 25.72 -48.36
N ILE A 21 -8.48 25.81 -48.38
CA ILE A 21 -9.33 25.81 -47.19
C ILE A 21 -9.13 24.44 -46.50
N VAL A 22 -8.20 24.39 -45.55
CA VAL A 22 -8.15 23.31 -44.58
C VAL A 22 -9.23 23.66 -43.55
N CYS A 23 -10.29 22.86 -43.51
CA CYS A 23 -11.12 22.78 -42.31
C CYS A 23 -10.19 22.44 -41.15
N HIS A 24 -9.73 23.44 -40.42
CA HIS A 24 -9.25 23.25 -39.07
C HIS A 24 -10.46 22.80 -38.25
N ALA A 25 -10.70 21.48 -38.21
CA ALA A 25 -11.15 20.89 -36.98
C ALA A 25 -10.08 21.31 -35.95
N THR A 26 -10.38 22.36 -35.21
CA THR A 26 -9.64 22.70 -34.02
C THR A 26 -9.85 21.52 -33.08
N VAL A 27 -8.97 20.53 -33.19
CA VAL A 27 -8.67 19.67 -32.05
C VAL A 27 -8.17 20.65 -31.02
N ARG A 28 -9.07 21.09 -30.13
CA ARG A 28 -8.67 21.65 -28.86
C ARG A 28 -7.86 20.56 -28.20
N GLU A 29 -6.54 20.66 -28.30
CA GLU A 29 -5.66 20.04 -27.32
C GLU A 29 -6.15 20.57 -25.97
N ARG A 30 -6.94 19.73 -25.29
CA ARG A 30 -7.24 19.98 -23.89
C ARG A 30 -5.89 20.04 -23.21
N PRO A 31 -5.62 21.06 -22.37
CA PRO A 31 -4.46 21.01 -21.50
C PRO A 31 -4.46 19.63 -20.85
N ILE A 32 -3.34 18.91 -20.93
CA ILE A 32 -3.17 17.66 -20.19
C ILE A 32 -3.31 18.08 -18.73
N GLU A 33 -4.50 17.88 -18.16
CA GLU A 33 -4.74 18.08 -16.73
C GLU A 33 -3.66 17.28 -16.02
N VAL A 34 -3.00 17.92 -15.05
CA VAL A 34 -1.99 17.28 -14.22
C VAL A 34 -2.57 15.97 -13.65
N GLY A 35 -2.13 14.87 -14.29
CA GLY A 35 -2.48 13.48 -14.07
C GLY A 35 -3.84 13.03 -14.59
N ASP A 36 -4.00 12.62 -15.86
CA ASP A 36 -5.08 11.66 -16.19
C ASP A 36 -4.88 10.42 -15.29
N PRO A 37 -5.85 10.00 -14.45
CA PRO A 37 -5.74 8.78 -13.66
C PRO A 37 -5.25 7.59 -14.49
N ARG A 38 -5.61 7.52 -15.77
CA ARG A 38 -5.20 6.46 -16.70
C ARG A 38 -3.70 6.47 -16.99
N THR A 39 -3.06 7.65 -17.07
CA THR A 39 -1.61 7.77 -17.27
C THR A 39 -0.87 7.33 -16.01
N VAL A 40 -1.30 7.82 -14.84
CA VAL A 40 -0.75 7.40 -13.53
C VAL A 40 -0.88 5.88 -13.35
N LEU A 41 -2.05 5.34 -13.68
CA LEU A 41 -2.34 3.91 -13.62
C LEU A 41 -1.43 3.10 -14.56
N ARG A 42 -1.26 3.54 -15.81
CA ARG A 42 -0.46 2.82 -16.81
C ARG A 42 0.99 2.66 -16.37
N GLU A 43 1.62 3.75 -15.92
CA GLU A 43 3.02 3.77 -15.50
C GLU A 43 3.24 3.01 -14.19
N GLN A 44 2.36 3.21 -13.21
CA GLN A 44 2.58 2.69 -11.85
C GLN A 44 2.20 1.21 -11.70
N LEU A 45 1.17 0.75 -12.42
CA LEU A 45 0.69 -0.62 -12.35
C LEU A 45 1.14 -1.49 -13.54
N GLN A 46 1.95 -0.95 -14.46
CA GLN A 46 2.36 -1.61 -15.71
C GLN A 46 1.13 -2.18 -16.45
N LEU A 47 0.13 -1.33 -16.69
CA LEU A 47 -1.12 -1.75 -17.33
C LEU A 47 -0.96 -1.90 -18.83
N SER A 48 -1.51 -2.99 -19.36
CA SER A 48 -1.77 -3.12 -20.80
C SER A 48 -2.97 -2.27 -21.19
N ASP A 49 -3.16 -2.03 -22.49
CA ASP A 49 -4.35 -1.36 -22.99
C ASP A 49 -5.64 -2.14 -22.67
N ALA A 50 -5.55 -3.47 -22.60
CA ALA A 50 -6.67 -4.31 -22.16
C ALA A 50 -7.03 -4.08 -20.69
N ASP A 51 -6.03 -3.91 -19.81
CA ASP A 51 -6.27 -3.59 -18.39
C ASP A 51 -6.90 -2.22 -18.21
N LEU A 52 -6.43 -1.23 -18.97
CA LEU A 52 -7.01 0.12 -18.96
C LEU A 52 -8.44 0.12 -19.46
N SER A 53 -8.72 -0.60 -20.55
CA SER A 53 -10.08 -0.78 -21.06
C SER A 53 -10.99 -1.46 -20.03
N ALA A 54 -10.48 -2.49 -19.34
CA ALA A 54 -11.20 -3.14 -18.24
C ALA A 54 -11.52 -2.16 -17.10
N LEU A 55 -10.56 -1.35 -16.67
CA LEU A 55 -10.75 -0.33 -15.64
C LEU A 55 -11.79 0.71 -16.03
N VAL A 56 -11.74 1.24 -17.27
CA VAL A 56 -12.72 2.21 -17.77
C VAL A 56 -14.13 1.61 -17.76
N GLN A 57 -14.26 0.32 -18.08
CA GLN A 57 -15.52 -0.42 -18.02
C GLN A 57 -15.96 -0.76 -16.58
N GLY A 58 -15.18 -0.39 -15.56
CA GLY A 58 -15.47 -0.67 -14.15
C GLY A 58 -15.13 -2.09 -13.71
N ARG A 59 -14.40 -2.87 -14.53
CA ARG A 59 -13.89 -4.18 -14.15
C ARG A 59 -12.61 -4.00 -13.32
N ALA A 60 -12.54 -4.71 -12.20
CA ALA A 60 -11.37 -4.70 -11.35
C ALA A 60 -10.19 -5.39 -12.04
N ILE A 61 -8.98 -4.90 -11.76
CA ILE A 61 -7.73 -5.53 -12.18
C ILE A 61 -6.84 -5.75 -10.96
N ALA A 62 -6.06 -6.83 -10.96
CA ALA A 62 -5.05 -7.09 -9.93
C ALA A 62 -3.86 -7.80 -10.56
N LYS A 63 -2.65 -7.39 -10.16
CA LYS A 63 -1.37 -7.89 -10.64
C LYS A 63 -0.39 -8.02 -9.49
N THR A 64 0.60 -8.88 -9.69
CA THR A 64 1.84 -8.81 -8.93
C THR A 64 2.91 -8.27 -9.86
N LEU A 65 3.63 -7.23 -9.44
CA LEU A 65 4.68 -6.62 -10.23
C LEU A 65 6.01 -7.33 -9.95
N THR A 66 6.82 -7.48 -10.99
CA THR A 66 8.19 -7.98 -10.86
C THR A 66 9.03 -6.95 -10.12
N SER A 67 9.75 -7.39 -9.09
CA SER A 67 10.73 -6.58 -8.39
C SER A 67 12.12 -7.15 -8.59
N SER A 68 13.12 -6.28 -8.77
CA SER A 68 14.53 -6.66 -8.80
C SER A 68 15.05 -7.05 -7.41
N ALA A 69 14.35 -6.64 -6.34
CA ALA A 69 14.70 -7.00 -4.96
C ALA A 69 14.18 -8.43 -4.64
N PRO A 70 15.07 -9.40 -4.33
CA PRO A 70 14.67 -10.81 -4.14
C PRO A 70 13.72 -11.07 -2.96
N ARG A 71 13.61 -10.13 -2.01
CA ARG A 71 12.66 -10.20 -0.87
C ARG A 71 11.42 -9.34 -1.07
N GLU A 72 11.33 -8.58 -2.15
CA GLU A 72 10.19 -7.72 -2.41
C GLU A 72 9.08 -8.47 -3.15
N MET A 73 7.85 -8.19 -2.71
CA MET A 73 6.64 -8.50 -3.42
C MET A 73 5.82 -7.22 -3.54
N THR A 74 5.47 -6.87 -4.78
CA THR A 74 4.56 -5.75 -5.04
C THR A 74 3.26 -6.30 -5.61
N THR A 75 2.14 -6.05 -4.94
CA THR A 75 0.80 -6.38 -5.45
C THR A 75 0.05 -5.09 -5.70
N ALA A 76 -0.59 -4.99 -6.85
CA ALA A 76 -1.13 -3.75 -7.36
C ALA A 76 -2.45 -4.01 -8.07
N GLY A 77 -3.40 -3.10 -7.97
CA GLY A 77 -4.70 -3.28 -8.60
C GLY A 77 -5.54 -2.02 -8.55
N GLY A 78 -6.66 -2.05 -9.24
CA GLY A 78 -7.56 -0.91 -9.25
C GLY A 78 -8.93 -1.25 -9.80
N VAL A 79 -9.85 -0.33 -9.59
CA VAL A 79 -11.22 -0.42 -10.07
C VAL A 79 -11.83 0.98 -10.15
N ARG A 80 -12.70 1.20 -11.14
CA ARG A 80 -13.55 2.39 -11.20
C ARG A 80 -14.84 2.14 -10.43
N ILE A 81 -15.18 3.01 -9.48
CA ILE A 81 -16.37 2.94 -8.63
C ILE A 81 -17.30 4.11 -9.00
N ARG A 82 -18.55 3.79 -9.34
CA ARG A 82 -19.59 4.76 -9.67
C ARG A 82 -20.22 5.37 -8.42
N GLY A 83 -20.75 6.57 -8.57
CA GLY A 83 -21.42 7.32 -7.53
C GLY A 83 -20.48 8.19 -6.69
N SER A 84 -21.07 8.90 -5.74
CA SER A 84 -20.43 9.88 -4.85
C SER A 84 -19.86 9.26 -3.56
N ALA A 85 -19.34 8.04 -3.64
CA ALA A 85 -18.96 7.25 -2.47
C ALA A 85 -17.52 7.48 -1.97
N MET A 86 -16.72 8.35 -2.61
CA MET A 86 -15.31 8.54 -2.28
C MET A 86 -15.10 9.04 -0.85
N ALA A 87 -15.87 10.04 -0.39
CA ALA A 87 -15.77 10.54 0.99
C ALA A 87 -16.14 9.46 2.02
N ARG A 88 -17.15 8.64 1.71
CA ARG A 88 -17.54 7.50 2.55
C ARG A 88 -16.47 6.42 2.58
N PHE A 89 -15.77 6.18 1.46
CA PHE A 89 -14.62 5.27 1.43
C PHE A 89 -13.54 5.74 2.40
N VAL A 90 -13.15 7.01 2.32
CA VAL A 90 -12.13 7.60 3.21
C VAL A 90 -12.57 7.50 4.67
N SER A 91 -13.83 7.83 4.96
CA SER A 91 -14.37 7.73 6.32
C SER A 91 -14.31 6.29 6.86
N GLN A 92 -14.78 5.30 6.09
CA GLN A 92 -14.73 3.88 6.50
C GLN A 92 -13.31 3.35 6.68
N PHE A 93 -12.34 3.90 5.93
CA PHE A 93 -10.93 3.57 6.13
C PHE A 93 -10.44 4.17 7.46
N LYS A 94 -10.74 5.44 7.74
CA LYS A 94 -10.34 6.14 8.98
C LYS A 94 -10.95 5.53 10.24
N THR A 95 -12.16 4.96 10.15
CA THR A 95 -12.86 4.29 11.25
C THR A 95 -12.57 2.79 11.34
N LEU A 96 -11.81 2.24 10.39
CA LEU A 96 -11.52 0.80 10.25
C LEU A 96 -12.77 -0.08 10.07
N GLU A 97 -13.96 0.50 9.87
CA GLU A 97 -15.24 -0.20 9.78
C GLU A 97 -15.24 -1.26 8.66
N GLY A 98 -14.68 -0.91 7.51
CA GLY A 98 -14.59 -1.82 6.36
C GLY A 98 -13.73 -3.05 6.64
N PHE A 99 -12.69 -2.92 7.47
CA PHE A 99 -11.77 -4.01 7.81
C PHE A 99 -12.41 -5.01 8.77
N ARG A 100 -13.23 -4.55 9.72
CA ARG A 100 -13.95 -5.40 10.69
C ARG A 100 -14.92 -6.39 10.03
N THR A 101 -15.38 -6.09 8.82
CA THR A 101 -16.24 -6.97 8.04
C THR A 101 -15.48 -8.00 7.20
N SER A 102 -14.15 -7.94 7.19
CA SER A 102 -13.30 -8.85 6.42
C SER A 102 -13.07 -10.17 7.16
N GLN A 103 -13.26 -11.29 6.47
CA GLN A 103 -12.93 -12.62 7.00
C GLN A 103 -11.43 -12.82 7.28
N PHE A 104 -10.57 -11.92 6.80
CA PHE A 104 -9.12 -12.01 6.97
C PHE A 104 -8.61 -11.21 8.18
N VAL A 105 -9.48 -10.44 8.85
CA VAL A 105 -9.12 -9.62 10.00
C VAL A 105 -9.78 -10.20 11.24
N LEU A 106 -8.99 -10.79 12.13
CA LEU A 106 -9.48 -11.41 13.36
C LEU A 106 -9.75 -10.37 14.45
N GLN A 107 -8.86 -9.39 14.57
CA GLN A 107 -8.99 -8.28 15.51
C GLN A 107 -8.38 -7.03 14.88
N ILE A 108 -8.98 -5.86 15.09
CA ILE A 108 -8.44 -4.59 14.62
C ILE A 108 -8.98 -3.44 15.45
N GLU A 109 -8.07 -2.62 15.98
CA GLU A 109 -8.42 -1.44 16.76
C GLU A 109 -7.46 -0.29 16.50
N LYS A 110 -8.02 0.92 16.60
CA LYS A 110 -7.30 2.19 16.44
C LYS A 110 -6.85 2.67 17.81
N PHE A 111 -5.63 3.18 17.91
CA PHE A 111 -5.17 3.85 19.13
C PHE A 111 -5.89 5.18 19.33
N GLY A 112 -6.02 5.61 20.59
CA GLY A 112 -6.47 6.96 20.90
C GLY A 112 -5.56 8.04 20.33
N GLN A 113 -6.02 9.31 20.33
CA GLN A 113 -5.16 10.45 19.98
C GLN A 113 -3.94 10.54 20.91
N GLU A 114 -4.15 10.20 22.18
CA GLU A 114 -3.13 9.87 23.17
C GLU A 114 -3.15 8.35 23.36
N PRO A 115 -2.27 7.60 22.66
CA PRO A 115 -2.19 6.15 22.80
C PRO A 115 -1.89 5.74 24.23
N HIS A 116 -2.57 4.72 24.70
CA HIS A 116 -2.31 4.09 25.99
C HIS A 116 -2.15 2.58 25.81
N VAL A 117 -1.40 1.91 26.69
CA VAL A 117 -1.24 0.44 26.61
C VAL A 117 -2.58 -0.32 26.65
N ARG A 118 -3.61 0.28 27.27
CA ARG A 118 -4.97 -0.25 27.33
C ARG A 118 -5.67 -0.35 25.97
N ASP A 119 -5.20 0.41 24.98
CA ASP A 119 -5.69 0.29 23.59
C ASP A 119 -5.36 -1.09 22.99
N LEU A 120 -4.54 -1.91 23.67
CA LEU A 120 -4.17 -3.27 23.29
C LEU A 120 -4.83 -4.34 24.19
N ASP A 121 -5.74 -3.98 25.11
CA ASP A 121 -6.32 -4.91 26.08
C ASP A 121 -7.04 -6.09 25.40
N THR A 122 -7.66 -5.83 24.25
CA THR A 122 -8.38 -6.84 23.46
C THR A 122 -7.47 -7.68 22.57
N LEU A 123 -6.22 -7.25 22.30
CA LEU A 123 -5.28 -7.99 21.45
C LEU A 123 -4.96 -9.34 22.08
N THR A 124 -5.22 -10.43 21.37
CA THR A 124 -4.89 -11.79 21.79
C THR A 124 -3.71 -12.35 21.01
N LEU A 125 -2.80 -13.05 21.68
CA LEU A 125 -1.76 -13.83 21.01
C LEU A 125 -2.28 -15.18 20.57
N ASP A 126 -1.76 -15.68 19.44
CA ASP A 126 -2.01 -17.06 19.07
C ASP A 126 -1.24 -18.02 20.01
N PRO A 127 -1.81 -19.19 20.33
CA PRO A 127 -1.15 -20.16 21.20
C PRO A 127 0.24 -20.57 20.70
N GLU A 128 0.40 -20.68 19.38
CA GLU A 128 1.69 -20.98 18.75
C GLU A 128 2.72 -19.87 18.95
N ASP A 129 2.30 -18.60 19.00
CA ASP A 129 3.19 -17.48 19.27
C ASP A 129 3.62 -17.48 20.75
N VAL A 130 2.70 -17.79 21.67
CA VAL A 130 3.03 -17.94 23.09
C VAL A 130 4.09 -19.02 23.30
N GLU A 131 3.95 -20.17 22.65
CA GLU A 131 4.95 -21.24 22.73
C GLU A 131 6.27 -20.86 22.04
N SER A 132 6.21 -20.13 20.93
CA SER A 132 7.40 -19.60 20.27
C SER A 132 8.18 -18.67 21.21
N LEU A 133 7.49 -17.73 21.86
CA LEU A 133 8.07 -16.78 22.82
C LEU A 133 8.76 -17.47 24.01
N ARG A 134 8.28 -18.65 24.43
CA ARG A 134 8.89 -19.44 25.50
C ARG A 134 10.30 -19.94 25.15
N THR A 135 10.51 -20.27 23.88
CA THR A 135 11.76 -20.88 23.40
C THR A 135 12.67 -19.90 22.69
N CYS A 136 12.21 -18.66 22.49
CA CYS A 136 12.93 -17.61 21.77
C CYS A 136 14.31 -17.32 22.36
N ARG A 137 15.28 -17.23 21.46
CA ARG A 137 16.64 -16.74 21.70
C ARG A 137 16.99 -15.69 20.65
N VAL A 138 17.93 -14.82 20.97
CA VAL A 138 18.43 -13.84 20.00
C VAL A 138 19.04 -14.61 18.82
N GLY A 139 18.61 -14.28 17.61
CA GLY A 139 18.98 -14.99 16.37
C GLY A 139 18.23 -16.31 16.13
N ALA A 140 17.34 -16.73 17.04
CA ALA A 140 16.52 -17.93 16.90
C ALA A 140 15.17 -17.77 17.63
N CYS A 141 14.26 -17.03 17.02
CA CYS A 141 12.91 -16.79 17.51
C CYS A 141 11.93 -16.84 16.33
N ASP A 142 10.80 -17.52 16.50
CA ASP A 142 9.77 -17.59 15.47
C ASP A 142 8.87 -16.34 15.44
N VAL A 143 9.04 -15.42 16.39
CA VAL A 143 8.35 -14.13 16.45
C VAL A 143 9.35 -13.02 16.17
N GLN A 144 9.05 -12.14 15.21
CA GLN A 144 9.92 -11.02 14.85
C GLN A 144 9.99 -10.03 16.01
N LEU A 145 11.17 -9.91 16.63
CA LEU A 145 11.42 -9.10 17.81
C LEU A 145 12.85 -8.55 17.78
N SER A 146 13.08 -7.45 18.51
CA SER A 146 14.43 -6.95 18.75
C SER A 146 15.18 -7.84 19.74
N ALA A 147 16.51 -7.74 19.78
CA ALA A 147 17.32 -8.47 20.74
C ALA A 147 16.94 -8.12 22.21
N ASP A 148 16.59 -6.86 22.47
CA ASP A 148 16.13 -6.39 23.79
C ASP A 148 14.79 -7.01 24.17
N ASP A 149 13.84 -7.04 23.23
CA ASP A 149 12.51 -7.60 23.45
C ASP A 149 12.57 -9.12 23.69
N ILE A 150 13.40 -9.84 22.93
CA ILE A 150 13.64 -11.28 23.15
C ILE A 150 14.20 -11.53 24.56
N ARG A 151 15.16 -10.71 25.02
CA ARG A 151 15.71 -10.83 26.38
C ARG A 151 14.63 -10.63 27.44
N ARG A 152 13.67 -9.75 27.24
CA ARG A 152 12.56 -9.55 28.20
C ARG A 152 11.68 -10.79 28.33
N PHE A 153 11.42 -11.52 27.24
CA PHE A 153 10.66 -12.78 27.30
C PHE A 153 11.38 -13.89 28.06
N SER A 154 12.71 -13.84 28.16
CA SER A 154 13.48 -14.78 29.00
C SER A 154 13.23 -14.60 30.50
N LEU A 155 12.71 -13.43 30.91
CA LEU A 155 12.39 -13.10 32.30
C LEU A 155 11.00 -13.58 32.73
N VAL A 156 10.16 -14.02 31.78
CA VAL A 156 8.85 -14.58 32.09
C VAL A 156 9.02 -15.92 32.81
N ASN A 157 8.28 -16.12 33.91
CA ASN A 157 8.26 -17.41 34.59
C ASN A 157 7.40 -18.42 33.81
N TRP A 158 8.02 -19.07 32.82
CA TRP A 158 7.36 -20.06 31.95
C TRP A 158 6.92 -21.36 32.64
N ARG A 159 7.23 -21.54 33.93
CA ARG A 159 6.72 -22.65 34.75
C ARG A 159 5.42 -22.30 35.48
N SER A 160 5.05 -21.02 35.51
CA SER A 160 3.81 -20.56 36.14
C SER A 160 2.58 -20.94 35.30
N THR A 161 1.46 -21.19 35.97
CA THR A 161 0.14 -21.33 35.32
C THR A 161 -0.32 -20.02 34.67
N THR A 162 0.30 -18.89 35.01
CA THR A 162 0.03 -17.55 34.46
C THR A 162 0.90 -17.18 33.27
N ALA A 163 1.89 -18.00 32.90
CA ALA A 163 2.93 -17.65 31.93
C ALA A 163 2.40 -17.11 30.60
N ALA A 164 1.36 -17.73 30.03
CA ALA A 164 0.75 -17.27 28.79
C ALA A 164 0.13 -15.87 28.91
N ARG A 165 -0.51 -15.57 30.05
CA ARG A 165 -1.08 -14.25 30.33
C ARG A 165 0.01 -13.20 30.51
N ASP A 166 1.06 -13.57 31.24
CA ASP A 166 2.17 -12.66 31.54
C ASP A 166 2.96 -12.35 30.26
N ALA A 167 3.18 -13.35 29.40
CA ALA A 167 3.78 -13.17 28.07
C ALA A 167 2.90 -12.29 27.15
N ALA A 168 1.59 -12.52 27.12
CA ALA A 168 0.67 -11.67 26.35
C ALA A 168 0.67 -10.22 26.85
N SER A 169 0.71 -10.02 28.18
CA SER A 169 0.81 -8.68 28.77
C SER A 169 2.13 -8.00 28.40
N LEU A 170 3.26 -8.71 28.48
CA LEU A 170 4.57 -8.20 28.06
C LEU A 170 4.59 -7.84 26.58
N TYR A 171 3.99 -8.67 25.73
CA TYR A 171 3.92 -8.43 24.29
C TYR A 171 3.13 -7.15 23.97
N ARG A 172 1.98 -6.92 24.62
CA ARG A 172 1.22 -5.67 24.47
C ARG A 172 2.04 -4.46 24.92
N THR A 173 2.76 -4.57 26.03
CA THR A 173 3.68 -3.52 26.49
C THR A 173 4.76 -3.22 25.44
N ILE A 174 5.36 -4.25 24.84
CA ILE A 174 6.37 -4.09 23.78
C ILE A 174 5.79 -3.37 22.56
N LEU A 175 4.60 -3.75 22.08
CA LEU A 175 3.95 -3.07 20.96
C LEU A 175 3.65 -1.60 21.26
N PHE A 176 3.18 -1.31 22.47
CA PHE A 176 2.94 0.06 22.91
C PHE A 176 4.23 0.87 22.93
N GLU A 177 5.32 0.32 23.46
CA GLU A 177 6.63 0.97 23.47
C GLU A 177 7.19 1.21 22.06
N HIS A 178 6.96 0.28 21.12
CA HIS A 178 7.31 0.48 19.71
C HIS A 178 6.53 1.66 19.12
N LEU A 179 5.22 1.76 19.38
CA LEU A 179 4.41 2.89 18.95
C LEU A 179 4.91 4.21 19.55
N VAL A 180 5.15 4.26 20.87
CA VAL A 180 5.63 5.48 21.55
C VAL A 180 6.98 5.94 20.96
N ARG A 181 7.91 5.01 20.73
CA ARG A 181 9.22 5.32 20.15
C ARG A 181 9.10 5.84 18.72
N TYR A 182 8.27 5.19 17.90
CA TYR A 182 7.96 5.65 16.55
C TYR A 182 7.31 7.04 16.55
N ARG A 183 6.35 7.31 17.44
CA ARG A 183 5.71 8.63 17.55
C ARG A 183 6.68 9.75 17.91
N ALA A 184 7.67 9.44 18.74
CA ALA A 184 8.67 10.43 19.16
C ALA A 184 9.74 10.70 18.11
N THR A 185 10.11 9.71 17.30
CA THR A 185 11.34 9.76 16.48
C THR A 185 11.17 9.32 15.03
N GLY A 186 9.95 8.97 14.62
CA GLY A 186 9.61 8.48 13.30
C GLY A 186 10.31 7.18 12.94
N THR A 187 10.78 7.10 11.69
CA THR A 187 11.46 5.90 11.16
C THR A 187 12.70 5.51 11.96
N LYS A 188 13.38 6.46 12.62
CA LYS A 188 14.53 6.18 13.50
C LYS A 188 14.15 5.39 14.75
N GLY A 189 12.89 5.45 15.16
CA GLY A 189 12.36 4.71 16.31
C GLY A 189 11.93 3.29 16.00
N LEU A 190 11.98 2.87 14.73
CA LEU A 190 11.64 1.51 14.34
C LEU A 190 12.70 0.51 14.82
N ALA A 191 12.26 -0.68 15.19
CA ALA A 191 13.12 -1.71 15.76
C ALA A 191 14.13 -2.26 14.74
N HIS A 192 15.22 -2.81 15.27
CA HIS A 192 16.06 -3.76 14.55
C HIS A 192 15.66 -5.17 14.99
N TYR A 193 15.11 -5.96 14.07
CA TYR A 193 14.75 -7.35 14.33
C TYR A 193 16.00 -8.22 14.44
N GLN A 194 16.02 -9.06 15.47
CA GLN A 194 17.08 -10.02 15.76
C GLN A 194 16.47 -11.39 16.11
N ASP A 195 15.35 -11.73 15.49
CA ASP A 195 14.71 -13.04 15.57
C ASP A 195 15.50 -14.11 14.82
N ARG A 196 16.32 -13.69 13.85
CA ARG A 196 17.17 -14.52 13.01
C ARG A 196 18.44 -13.77 12.60
N GLU A 197 19.40 -14.49 12.04
CA GLU A 197 20.62 -13.93 11.45
C GLU A 197 20.62 -14.02 9.92
N PRO A 198 20.99 -12.95 9.19
CA PRO A 198 21.27 -11.61 9.70
C PRO A 198 19.98 -10.90 10.17
N GLY A 199 20.12 -10.04 11.17
CA GLY A 199 19.04 -9.16 11.63
C GLY A 199 18.55 -8.16 10.57
N VAL A 200 17.40 -7.54 10.82
CA VAL A 200 16.72 -6.65 9.86
C VAL A 200 16.42 -5.30 10.47
N SER A 201 16.91 -4.23 9.84
CA SER A 201 16.58 -2.85 10.23
C SER A 201 15.26 -2.40 9.58
N LEU A 202 14.19 -2.29 10.37
CA LEU A 202 12.91 -1.79 9.88
C LEU A 202 12.99 -0.33 9.41
N ALA A 203 13.86 0.47 10.02
CA ALA A 203 14.12 1.84 9.59
C ALA A 203 14.63 1.87 8.14
N HIS A 204 15.62 1.03 7.83
CA HIS A 204 16.19 0.92 6.49
C HIS A 204 15.16 0.38 5.48
N GLU A 205 14.43 -0.69 5.82
CA GLU A 205 13.41 -1.24 4.94
C GLU A 205 12.30 -0.23 4.63
N THR A 206 11.84 0.51 5.65
CA THR A 206 10.82 1.55 5.48
C THR A 206 11.31 2.70 4.59
N GLN A 207 12.53 3.18 4.81
CA GLN A 207 13.13 4.23 3.97
C GLN A 207 13.28 3.77 2.52
N SER A 208 13.81 2.56 2.30
CA SER A 208 13.94 1.94 0.98
C SER A 208 12.59 1.84 0.26
N LEU A 209 11.51 1.48 0.97
CA LEU A 209 10.16 1.41 0.40
C LEU A 209 9.60 2.78 0.00
N LEU A 210 9.83 3.81 0.82
CA LEU A 210 9.44 5.21 0.53
C LEU A 210 10.24 5.81 -0.66
N ASP A 211 11.51 5.40 -0.80
CA ASP A 211 12.42 5.85 -1.85
C ASP A 211 12.23 5.13 -3.18
N ALA A 212 11.69 3.93 -3.17
CA ALA A 212 11.54 3.14 -4.37
C ALA A 212 10.63 3.83 -5.41
N ARG A 213 11.08 3.80 -6.67
CA ARG A 213 10.42 4.39 -7.83
C ARG A 213 10.20 3.34 -8.93
N PRO A 214 9.17 3.49 -9.78
CA PRO A 214 8.10 4.48 -9.67
C PRO A 214 7.19 4.21 -8.44
N SER A 215 6.50 5.25 -7.95
CA SER A 215 5.55 5.11 -6.83
C SER A 215 4.35 6.05 -6.97
N LEU A 216 3.16 5.63 -6.52
CA LEU A 216 1.97 6.50 -6.44
C LEU A 216 2.21 7.75 -5.58
N LEU A 217 3.15 7.69 -4.64
CA LEU A 217 3.57 8.83 -3.84
C LEU A 217 4.29 9.93 -4.65
N ASP A 218 4.67 9.67 -5.92
CA ASP A 218 5.18 10.71 -6.82
C ASP A 218 4.11 11.79 -7.11
N HIS A 219 2.83 11.46 -6.92
CA HIS A 219 1.70 12.38 -7.05
C HIS A 219 1.18 12.90 -5.69
N ALA A 220 1.86 12.54 -4.59
CA ALA A 220 1.54 12.96 -3.23
C ALA A 220 2.86 13.23 -2.47
N THR A 221 3.69 14.11 -3.02
CA THR A 221 5.03 14.39 -2.48
C THR A 221 4.98 14.97 -1.07
N GLY A 222 3.96 15.79 -0.76
CA GLY A 222 3.69 16.28 0.60
C GLY A 222 3.53 15.13 1.60
N LEU A 223 2.69 14.13 1.27
CA LEU A 223 2.52 12.93 2.10
C LEU A 223 3.81 12.11 2.24
N ARG A 224 4.59 11.96 1.15
CA ARG A 224 5.86 11.24 1.19
C ARG A 224 6.83 11.89 2.17
N GLU A 225 7.02 13.20 2.06
CA GLU A 225 7.97 13.92 2.91
C GLU A 225 7.47 14.02 4.34
N HIS A 226 6.16 14.20 4.54
CA HIS A 226 5.53 14.13 5.84
C HIS A 226 5.87 12.81 6.57
N ILE A 227 5.64 11.66 5.94
CA ILE A 227 5.91 10.36 6.56
C ILE A 227 7.42 10.08 6.71
N ARG A 228 8.24 10.51 5.74
CA ARG A 228 9.70 10.36 5.80
C ARG A 228 10.29 11.11 7.00
N GLN A 229 9.80 12.32 7.25
CA GLN A 229 10.34 13.24 8.24
C GLN A 229 9.49 13.28 9.52
N TYR A 230 8.45 12.44 9.62
CA TYR A 230 7.59 12.35 10.78
C TYR A 230 8.41 12.14 12.07
N PRO A 231 8.08 12.80 13.19
CA PRO A 231 7.02 13.79 13.37
C PRO A 231 7.45 15.25 13.06
N SER A 232 8.69 15.49 12.62
CA SER A 232 9.31 16.82 12.56
C SER A 232 8.81 17.72 11.42
N HIS A 233 8.12 17.17 10.42
CA HIS A 233 7.61 17.95 9.28
C HIS A 233 6.12 17.64 9.01
N PRO A 234 5.19 18.20 9.80
CA PRO A 234 3.76 17.99 9.60
C PRO A 234 3.30 18.61 8.27
N ASP A 235 2.43 17.90 7.55
CA ASP A 235 1.75 18.41 6.36
C ASP A 235 0.30 18.77 6.73
N PRO A 236 -0.16 20.02 6.52
CA PRO A 236 -1.49 20.47 6.95
C PRO A 236 -2.65 19.78 6.22
N HIS A 237 -2.36 19.07 5.13
CA HIS A 237 -3.34 18.32 4.35
C HIS A 237 -3.32 16.81 4.65
N THR A 238 -2.51 16.38 5.62
CA THR A 238 -2.37 14.99 6.03
C THR A 238 -2.91 14.79 7.45
N GLU A 239 -3.79 13.80 7.60
CA GLU A 239 -4.26 13.32 8.90
C GLU A 239 -3.63 11.98 9.24
N ASP A 240 -3.03 11.88 10.43
CA ASP A 240 -2.41 10.64 10.90
C ASP A 240 -3.30 9.85 11.85
N PHE A 241 -3.20 8.53 11.79
CA PHE A 241 -3.63 7.66 12.87
C PHE A 241 -2.84 6.36 12.94
N PHE A 242 -2.95 5.69 14.08
CA PHE A 242 -2.27 4.43 14.35
C PHE A 242 -3.29 3.35 14.65
N TYR A 243 -3.01 2.13 14.22
CA TYR A 243 -3.85 0.98 14.54
C TYR A 243 -3.01 -0.27 14.65
N TRP A 244 -3.52 -1.25 15.38
CA TRP A 244 -3.01 -2.60 15.37
C TRP A 244 -4.04 -3.56 14.79
N SER A 245 -3.57 -4.64 14.20
CA SER A 245 -4.42 -5.68 13.63
C SER A 245 -3.86 -7.06 13.94
N LYS A 246 -4.76 -8.04 14.01
CA LYS A 246 -4.45 -9.47 13.96
C LYS A 246 -5.11 -10.03 12.73
N GLU A 247 -4.33 -10.44 11.74
CA GLU A 247 -4.82 -10.80 10.41
C GLU A 247 -4.42 -12.23 10.04
N VAL A 248 -5.26 -12.93 9.27
CA VAL A 248 -5.01 -14.30 8.83
C VAL A 248 -5.09 -14.42 7.31
N PHE A 249 -4.02 -14.94 6.71
CA PHE A 249 -3.90 -15.10 5.25
C PHE A 249 -3.51 -16.53 4.83
N GLY A 250 -4.06 -17.52 5.53
CA GLY A 250 -3.83 -18.95 5.26
C GLY A 250 -2.51 -19.50 5.83
N PHE A 251 -1.91 -18.80 6.79
CA PHE A 251 -0.74 -19.18 7.59
C PHE A 251 -0.99 -18.77 9.05
N LYS A 252 0.05 -18.78 9.91
CA LYS A 252 -0.05 -18.22 11.27
C LYS A 252 -0.60 -16.78 11.19
N PRO A 253 -1.54 -16.38 12.07
CA PRO A 253 -2.01 -15.01 12.06
C PRO A 253 -0.86 -14.04 12.38
N VAL A 254 -0.94 -12.85 11.82
CA VAL A 254 0.08 -11.81 11.94
C VAL A 254 -0.49 -10.69 12.79
N VAL A 255 0.22 -10.34 13.86
CA VAL A 255 -0.04 -9.12 14.61
C VAL A 255 0.77 -7.99 14.00
N GLY A 256 0.09 -6.95 13.51
CA GLY A 256 0.70 -5.77 12.91
C GLY A 256 0.45 -4.52 13.73
N LEU A 257 1.38 -3.56 13.66
CA LEU A 257 1.23 -2.19 14.15
C LEU A 257 1.54 -1.25 12.99
N ASN A 258 0.65 -0.29 12.73
CA ASN A 258 0.68 0.51 11.51
C ASN A 258 0.52 2.01 11.79
N HIS A 259 1.17 2.82 10.98
CA HIS A 259 0.93 4.26 10.86
C HIS A 259 0.23 4.54 9.53
N VAL A 260 -0.85 5.32 9.57
CA VAL A 260 -1.60 5.75 8.39
C VAL A 260 -1.56 7.27 8.28
N GLY A 261 -1.10 7.77 7.13
CA GLY A 261 -1.30 9.17 6.72
C GLY A 261 -2.35 9.26 5.61
N VAL A 262 -3.38 10.07 5.83
CA VAL A 262 -4.45 10.36 4.84
C VAL A 262 -4.26 11.77 4.30
N HIS A 263 -3.74 11.89 3.09
CA HIS A 263 -3.52 13.16 2.42
C HIS A 263 -4.63 13.49 1.43
N THR A 264 -5.20 14.70 1.52
CA THR A 264 -6.17 15.21 0.56
C THR A 264 -5.57 16.37 -0.22
N ASP A 265 -5.39 16.20 -1.53
CA ASP A 265 -4.93 17.27 -2.40
C ASP A 265 -6.05 18.31 -2.58
N PRO A 266 -5.88 19.56 -2.14
CA PRO A 266 -6.92 20.59 -2.19
C PRO A 266 -7.26 21.03 -3.61
N THR A 267 -6.35 20.83 -4.57
CA THR A 267 -6.52 21.26 -5.97
C THR A 267 -7.24 20.19 -6.78
N SER A 268 -6.77 18.95 -6.69
CA SER A 268 -7.32 17.85 -7.49
C SER A 268 -8.47 17.10 -6.79
N GLY A 269 -8.62 17.26 -5.47
CA GLY A 269 -9.55 16.49 -4.66
C GLY A 269 -9.18 15.00 -4.57
N ARG A 270 -7.95 14.62 -4.98
CA ARG A 270 -7.44 13.26 -4.81
C ARG A 270 -7.18 12.99 -3.35
N VAL A 271 -7.42 11.75 -2.94
CA VAL A 271 -7.06 11.29 -1.60
C VAL A 271 -6.04 10.17 -1.73
N THR A 272 -4.90 10.32 -1.08
CA THR A 272 -3.88 9.28 -0.98
C THR A 272 -3.78 8.83 0.47
N ILE A 273 -4.02 7.55 0.72
CA ILE A 273 -3.88 6.94 2.03
C ILE A 273 -2.64 6.06 2.01
N LEU A 274 -1.63 6.44 2.77
CA LEU A 274 -0.39 5.69 2.95
C LEU A 274 -0.45 4.96 4.28
N THR A 275 -0.28 3.65 4.27
CA THR A 275 -0.09 2.80 5.45
C THR A 275 1.33 2.28 5.45
N ILE A 276 2.09 2.59 6.50
CA ILE A 276 3.41 2.00 6.72
C ILE A 276 3.35 1.05 7.92
N GLN A 277 4.11 -0.04 7.83
CA GLN A 277 4.30 -0.95 8.94
C GLN A 277 5.29 -0.38 9.96
N ILE A 278 4.89 -0.32 11.23
CA ILE A 278 5.77 -0.09 12.37
C ILE A 278 6.32 -1.43 12.88
N TYR A 279 5.48 -2.46 12.91
CA TYR A 279 5.82 -3.80 13.39
C TYR A 279 4.95 -4.86 12.70
N ALA A 280 5.50 -6.06 12.48
CA ALA A 280 4.75 -7.28 12.21
C ALA A 280 5.36 -8.45 13.00
N SER A 281 4.53 -9.37 13.49
CA SER A 281 5.01 -10.52 14.26
C SER A 281 5.65 -11.61 13.40
N HIS A 282 5.22 -11.72 12.13
CA HIS A 282 5.66 -12.76 11.22
C HIS A 282 5.73 -12.27 9.77
N TYR A 283 6.58 -12.94 9.01
CA TYR A 283 6.71 -12.92 7.55
C TYR A 283 7.14 -11.58 6.91
N ILE A 284 6.73 -10.44 7.46
CA ILE A 284 6.87 -9.12 6.84
C ILE A 284 7.91 -8.27 7.57
N GLU A 285 8.89 -7.81 6.82
CA GLU A 285 10.06 -7.06 7.30
C GLU A 285 10.00 -5.57 6.95
N GLY A 286 8.90 -5.14 6.37
CA GLY A 286 8.63 -3.79 5.91
C GLY A 286 7.50 -3.83 4.92
N SER A 287 6.53 -2.93 5.07
CA SER A 287 5.37 -2.88 4.19
C SER A 287 4.92 -1.44 3.99
N LEU A 288 4.51 -1.15 2.76
CA LEU A 288 3.99 0.13 2.35
C LEU A 288 2.75 -0.12 1.48
N GLY A 289 1.58 0.17 2.03
CA GLY A 289 0.30 0.15 1.34
C GLY A 289 -0.14 1.55 0.93
N ILE A 290 -0.55 1.73 -0.32
CA ILE A 290 -1.05 3.00 -0.85
C ILE A 290 -2.45 2.76 -1.41
N ASN A 291 -3.44 3.52 -0.95
CA ASN A 291 -4.71 3.68 -1.62
C ASN A 291 -4.77 5.06 -2.26
N ALA A 292 -4.86 5.15 -3.58
CA ALA A 292 -5.10 6.40 -4.29
C ALA A 292 -6.53 6.42 -4.80
N LEU A 293 -7.29 7.43 -4.37
CA LEU A 293 -8.66 7.72 -4.81
C LEU A 293 -8.62 8.95 -5.71
N MET A 294 -9.04 8.78 -6.96
CA MET A 294 -8.94 9.81 -7.99
C MET A 294 -10.32 10.06 -8.60
N PRO A 295 -10.90 11.27 -8.44
CA PRO A 295 -12.14 11.64 -9.12
C PRO A 295 -12.05 11.45 -10.65
N ASP A 296 -13.06 10.83 -11.27
CA ASP A 296 -13.14 10.65 -12.71
C ASP A 296 -13.75 11.89 -13.38
N ARG A 297 -12.97 12.95 -13.53
CA ARG A 297 -13.42 14.22 -14.12
C ARG A 297 -13.60 14.16 -15.65
N GLY A 298 -13.10 13.11 -16.31
CA GLY A 298 -13.21 12.92 -17.76
C GLY A 298 -14.56 12.36 -18.20
N SER A 299 -15.40 11.93 -17.27
CA SER A 299 -16.69 11.28 -17.50
C SER A 299 -17.87 12.19 -17.12
N LYS A 300 -19.02 12.04 -17.80
CA LYS A 300 -20.28 12.68 -17.38
C LYS A 300 -20.90 11.99 -16.16
N GLU A 301 -20.58 10.72 -15.96
CA GLU A 301 -21.00 9.93 -14.79
C GLU A 301 -20.07 10.22 -13.61
N THR A 302 -20.65 10.55 -12.45
CA THR A 302 -19.93 10.67 -11.18
C THR A 302 -19.30 9.34 -10.82
N ALA A 303 -17.97 9.29 -10.77
CA ALA A 303 -17.21 8.11 -10.40
C ALA A 303 -15.83 8.51 -9.88
N PHE A 304 -15.11 7.56 -9.32
CA PHE A 304 -13.70 7.69 -8.97
C PHE A 304 -12.96 6.38 -9.22
N TYR A 305 -11.66 6.46 -9.49
CA TYR A 305 -10.77 5.31 -9.52
C TYR A 305 -10.23 5.08 -8.12
N TRP A 306 -10.33 3.84 -7.64
CA TRP A 306 -9.56 3.37 -6.50
C TRP A 306 -8.42 2.51 -7.00
N VAL A 307 -7.21 2.88 -6.59
CA VAL A 307 -5.97 2.17 -6.89
C VAL A 307 -5.34 1.76 -5.59
N TYR A 308 -4.94 0.50 -5.51
CA TYR A 308 -4.22 -0.04 -4.38
C TYR A 308 -2.87 -0.59 -4.82
N VAL A 309 -1.81 -0.20 -4.13
CA VAL A 309 -0.47 -0.74 -4.30
C VAL A 309 0.06 -1.12 -2.93
N ASN A 310 0.50 -2.37 -2.77
CA ASN A 310 1.21 -2.83 -1.60
C ASN A 310 2.59 -3.33 -2.01
N ARG A 311 3.63 -2.73 -1.44
CA ARG A 311 5.02 -3.18 -1.58
C ARG A 311 5.49 -3.68 -0.22
N ALA A 312 5.79 -4.97 -0.14
CA ALA A 312 6.21 -5.62 1.09
C ALA A 312 7.57 -6.33 0.93
N ARG A 313 8.35 -6.33 2.01
CA ARG A 313 9.55 -7.14 2.22
C ARG A 313 9.13 -8.41 2.94
N VAL A 314 9.33 -9.56 2.31
CA VAL A 314 8.93 -10.84 2.87
C VAL A 314 10.17 -11.68 3.16
N GLY A 315 10.46 -11.89 4.44
CA GLY A 315 11.72 -12.48 4.89
C GLY A 315 11.97 -13.91 4.37
N ARG A 316 10.91 -14.69 4.14
CA ARG A 316 10.99 -16.07 3.63
C ARG A 316 10.99 -16.19 2.09
N LEU A 317 10.92 -15.09 1.35
CA LEU A 317 10.99 -15.11 -0.12
C LEU A 317 12.44 -15.06 -0.67
N GLY A 318 13.44 -14.92 0.20
CA GLY A 318 14.85 -15.07 -0.17
C GLY A 318 15.30 -16.54 -0.20
N GLY A 319 16.31 -16.86 -1.02
CA GLY A 319 16.94 -18.19 -1.07
C GLY A 319 16.18 -19.26 -1.86
N LEU A 320 16.66 -20.52 -1.77
CA LEU A 320 16.18 -21.65 -2.59
C LEU A 320 14.72 -22.05 -2.32
N LEU A 321 14.22 -21.90 -1.09
CA LEU A 321 12.80 -22.16 -0.75
C LEU A 321 11.88 -21.05 -1.27
N GLY A 322 12.40 -19.83 -1.40
CA GLY A 322 11.66 -18.69 -1.92
C GLY A 322 11.26 -18.85 -3.39
N THR A 323 12.03 -19.58 -4.20
CA THR A 323 11.71 -19.81 -5.63
C THR A 323 10.46 -20.68 -5.82
N ILE A 324 10.21 -21.62 -4.90
CA ILE A 324 9.04 -22.50 -4.91
C ILE A 324 7.82 -21.81 -4.32
N ALA A 325 7.99 -21.08 -3.20
CA ALA A 325 6.88 -20.44 -2.50
C ALA A 325 6.36 -19.18 -3.24
N ARG A 326 7.23 -18.46 -3.94
CA ARG A 326 6.90 -17.16 -4.56
C ARG A 326 5.68 -17.22 -5.48
N PRO A 327 5.56 -18.13 -6.48
CA PRO A 327 4.38 -18.17 -7.36
C PRO A 327 3.06 -18.36 -6.59
N ILE A 328 3.06 -19.17 -5.53
CA ILE A 328 1.88 -19.44 -4.71
C ILE A 328 1.48 -18.19 -3.93
N VAL A 329 2.45 -17.53 -3.28
CA VAL A 329 2.21 -16.31 -2.49
C VAL A 329 1.74 -15.18 -3.40
N GLN A 330 2.38 -14.99 -4.57
CA GLN A 330 1.98 -13.99 -5.55
C GLN A 330 0.56 -14.24 -6.08
N HIS A 331 0.22 -15.49 -6.39
CA HIS A 331 -1.13 -15.86 -6.81
C HIS A 331 -2.16 -15.52 -5.73
N ARG A 332 -1.92 -15.92 -4.47
CA ARG A 332 -2.83 -15.64 -3.35
C ARG A 332 -3.00 -14.14 -3.11
N ALA A 333 -1.91 -13.37 -3.13
CA ALA A 333 -1.96 -11.92 -2.97
C ALA A 333 -2.79 -11.26 -4.08
N ARG A 334 -2.56 -11.64 -5.34
CA ARG A 334 -3.32 -11.13 -6.50
C ARG A 334 -4.80 -11.50 -6.42
N SER A 335 -5.12 -12.77 -6.15
CA SER A 335 -6.50 -13.27 -6.06
C SER A 335 -7.25 -12.63 -4.88
N GLY A 336 -6.60 -12.47 -3.74
CA GLY A 336 -7.13 -11.77 -2.57
C GLY A 336 -7.44 -10.30 -2.87
N LEU A 337 -6.50 -9.59 -3.52
CA LEU A 337 -6.72 -8.20 -3.93
C LEU A 337 -7.89 -8.09 -4.92
N MET A 338 -7.94 -8.95 -5.94
CA MET A 338 -9.05 -8.96 -6.90
C MET A 338 -10.41 -9.11 -6.20
N LYS A 339 -10.53 -10.07 -5.28
CA LYS A 339 -11.75 -10.30 -4.51
C LYS A 339 -12.12 -9.06 -3.68
N SER A 340 -11.16 -8.46 -3.00
CA SER A 340 -11.35 -7.23 -2.22
C SER A 340 -11.83 -6.05 -3.08
N LEU A 341 -11.23 -5.82 -4.24
CA LEU A 341 -11.61 -4.76 -5.18
C LEU A 341 -13.06 -4.93 -5.64
N VAL A 342 -13.45 -6.14 -6.05
CA VAL A 342 -14.82 -6.45 -6.52
C VAL A 342 -15.84 -6.25 -5.40
N GLN A 343 -15.60 -6.83 -4.22
CA GLN A 343 -16.52 -6.75 -3.09
C GLN A 343 -16.71 -5.30 -2.61
N THR A 344 -15.61 -4.55 -2.54
CA THR A 344 -15.64 -3.15 -2.12
C THR A 344 -16.37 -2.27 -3.13
N LYS A 345 -16.12 -2.46 -4.44
CA LYS A 345 -16.88 -1.77 -5.50
C LYS A 345 -18.38 -2.03 -5.32
N GLN A 346 -18.79 -3.29 -5.22
CA GLN A 346 -20.20 -3.66 -5.06
C GLN A 346 -20.83 -2.99 -3.84
N ARG A 347 -20.14 -3.00 -2.70
CA ARG A 347 -20.60 -2.35 -1.46
C ARG A 347 -20.77 -0.83 -1.63
N PHE A 348 -19.82 -0.15 -2.27
CA PHE A 348 -19.88 1.30 -2.42
C PHE A 348 -20.89 1.74 -3.49
N GLU A 349 -21.07 0.97 -4.57
CA GLU A 349 -22.07 1.26 -5.60
C GLU A 349 -23.50 0.95 -5.12
N ALA A 350 -23.71 -0.15 -4.39
CA ALA A 350 -25.03 -0.50 -3.86
C ALA A 350 -25.54 0.53 -2.82
N ALA A 351 -24.66 0.99 -1.93
CA ALA A 351 -25.00 1.99 -0.92
C ALA A 351 -25.06 3.43 -1.47
N GLY A 352 -24.78 3.63 -2.77
CA GLY A 352 -24.88 4.91 -3.46
C GLY A 352 -26.00 4.96 -4.51
N GLY A 353 -26.93 4.00 -4.50
CA GLY A 353 -27.96 3.85 -5.52
C GLY A 353 -28.79 5.12 -5.74
N VAL A 354 -28.56 5.77 -6.89
CA VAL A 354 -29.60 6.47 -7.63
C VAL A 354 -30.58 5.40 -8.14
N PRO A 355 -31.91 5.56 -8.02
CA PRO A 355 -32.86 4.57 -8.52
C PRO A 355 -32.60 4.29 -9.99
N SER A 356 -32.53 3.01 -10.37
CA SER A 356 -32.58 2.60 -11.76
C SER A 356 -33.89 3.14 -12.36
N SER A 357 -33.79 4.10 -13.28
CA SER A 357 -34.92 4.50 -14.11
C SER A 357 -35.38 3.28 -14.91
N GLN A 358 -36.60 2.83 -14.64
CA GLN A 358 -37.38 1.99 -15.56
C GLN A 358 -37.68 2.75 -16.85
#